data_AF-A0A067BNE2-F1
#
_entry.id   AF-A0A067BNE2-F1
#
_cell.length_a   1.000
_cell.length_b   1.000
_cell.length_c   1.000
_cell.angle_alpha   90.00
_cell.angle_beta   90.00
_cell.angle_gamma   90.00
#
_symmetry.space_group_name_H-M   'P 1'
#
loop_
_entity.id
_entity.type
_entity.pdbx_description
1 polymer ?
#
loop_
_entity_poly.entity_id
_entity_poly.type
_entity_poly.pdbx_seq_one_letter_code
_entity_poly.pdbx_strand_id
1 'polypeptide(L)'
;MLRALPLLLLACAAVDACTVIAVTKGASADGASLTAHTDDTGGGAVDLRVAHVPAKDHAPNASRPVYDYTAGYPRLVAHERGPHYAPTE
;
A
#
# COMPACT_ATOMS: atom_id res chain seq x y z
N MET A 1 -44.64 3.42 -6.71
CA MET A 1 -43.39 2.68 -7.00
C MET A 1 -42.14 3.58 -7.17
N LEU A 2 -42.25 4.91 -7.05
CA LEU A 2 -41.13 5.86 -7.26
C LEU A 2 -40.23 6.14 -6.03
N ARG A 3 -40.49 5.49 -4.88
CA ARG A 3 -39.77 5.76 -3.61
C ARG A 3 -38.50 4.93 -3.42
N ALA A 4 -38.26 3.91 -4.24
CA ALA A 4 -37.07 3.06 -4.15
C ALA A 4 -35.90 3.57 -5.03
N LEU A 5 -36.15 4.53 -5.93
CA LEU A 5 -35.16 5.08 -6.86
C LEU A 5 -33.93 5.75 -6.20
N PRO A 6 -34.05 6.53 -5.10
CA PRO A 6 -32.87 7.10 -4.44
C PRO A 6 -32.04 6.05 -3.70
N LEU A 7 -32.64 4.95 -3.23
CA LEU A 7 -31.93 3.86 -2.58
C LEU A 7 -31.14 3.02 -3.61
N LEU A 8 -31.66 2.90 -4.83
CA LEU A 8 -31.00 2.24 -5.96
C LEU A 8 -29.83 3.08 -6.53
N LEU A 9 -29.94 4.42 -6.51
CA LEU A 9 -28.85 5.32 -6.90
C LEU A 9 -27.69 5.33 -5.90
N LEU A 10 -27.94 5.08 -4.61
CA LEU A 10 -26.89 4.96 -3.59
C LEU A 10 -26.10 3.65 -3.69
N ALA A 11 -26.61 2.64 -4.40
CA ALA A 11 -25.98 1.34 -4.56
C ALA A 11 -24.91 1.30 -5.68
N CYS A 12 -24.75 2.36 -6.48
CA CYS A 12 -24.00 2.32 -7.74
C CYS A 12 -22.61 2.98 -7.74
N ALA A 13 -21.92 3.08 -6.60
CA ALA A 13 -20.54 3.58 -6.56
C ALA A 13 -19.60 2.73 -5.69
N ALA A 14 -19.72 1.41 -5.76
CA ALA A 14 -18.62 0.56 -5.34
C ALA A 14 -17.47 0.75 -6.34
N VAL A 15 -16.44 1.49 -5.94
CA VAL A 15 -15.20 1.67 -6.69
C VAL A 15 -14.12 0.79 -6.06
N ASP A 16 -13.50 -0.06 -6.87
CA ASP A 16 -12.28 -0.79 -6.47
C ASP A 16 -11.10 0.18 -6.55
N ALA A 17 -10.93 0.95 -5.48
CA ALA A 17 -9.90 1.98 -5.39
C ALA A 17 -9.43 2.14 -3.94
N CYS A 18 -8.12 2.30 -3.78
CA CYS A 18 -7.52 2.49 -2.48
C CYS A 18 -8.09 3.72 -1.75
N THR A 19 -8.26 3.59 -0.43
CA THR A 19 -8.75 4.65 0.45
C THR A 19 -7.68 5.02 1.48
N VAL A 20 -7.45 6.32 1.70
CA VAL A 20 -6.57 6.82 2.77
C VAL A 20 -7.40 7.37 3.92
N ILE A 21 -7.05 7.00 5.15
CA ILE A 21 -7.64 7.54 6.38
C ILE A 21 -6.53 8.24 7.16
N ALA A 22 -6.70 9.53 7.44
CA ALA A 22 -5.77 10.32 8.25
C ALA A 22 -6.48 10.85 9.49
N VAL A 23 -5.88 10.63 10.66
CA VAL A 23 -6.38 11.06 11.96
C VAL A 23 -5.30 11.89 12.64
N THR A 24 -5.62 13.15 12.94
CA THR A 24 -4.71 14.04 13.66
C THR A 24 -4.74 13.74 15.16
N LYS A 25 -3.70 14.16 15.89
CA LYS A 25 -3.62 13.99 17.37
C LYS A 25 -4.83 14.52 18.14
N GLY A 26 -5.53 15.52 17.61
CA GLY A 26 -6.70 16.12 18.26
C GLY A 26 -8.00 15.38 17.97
N ALA A 27 -8.02 14.58 16.91
CA ALA A 27 -9.15 13.75 16.50
C ALA A 27 -9.06 12.30 17.00
N SER A 28 -7.86 11.83 17.38
CA SER A 28 -7.60 10.52 17.96
C SER A 28 -8.05 10.44 19.42
N ALA A 29 -8.55 9.27 19.85
CA ALA A 29 -9.00 9.05 21.23
C ALA A 29 -7.85 9.03 22.27
N ASP A 30 -6.63 8.71 21.86
CA ASP A 30 -5.44 8.54 22.72
C ASP A 30 -4.37 9.62 22.49
N GLY A 31 -4.62 10.56 21.58
CA GLY A 31 -3.67 11.62 21.23
C GLY A 31 -2.60 11.22 20.21
N ALA A 32 -2.61 9.99 19.68
CA ALA A 32 -1.67 9.56 18.65
C ALA A 32 -2.16 9.95 17.24
N SER A 33 -1.24 10.38 16.37
CA SER A 33 -1.56 10.54 14.94
C SER A 33 -1.61 9.17 14.24
N LEU A 34 -2.57 8.97 13.36
CA LEU A 34 -2.70 7.75 12.55
C LEU A 34 -2.86 8.09 11.07
N THR A 35 -2.20 7.31 10.22
CA THR A 35 -2.45 7.29 8.78
C THR A 35 -2.58 5.83 8.36
N ALA A 36 -3.69 5.50 7.70
CA ALA A 36 -3.99 4.16 7.21
C ALA A 36 -4.39 4.22 5.73
N HIS A 37 -4.25 3.08 5.06
CA HIS A 37 -4.54 2.93 3.65
C HIS A 37 -5.10 1.53 3.38
N THR A 38 -6.19 1.42 2.61
CA THR A 38 -6.59 0.14 2.01
C THR A 38 -5.78 -0.08 0.75
N ASP A 39 -5.20 -1.28 0.60
CA ASP A 39 -4.51 -1.69 -0.63
C ASP A 39 -5.47 -2.56 -1.45
N ASP A 40 -6.30 -1.91 -2.27
CA ASP A 40 -7.35 -2.56 -3.04
C ASP A 40 -6.75 -3.06 -4.36
N THR A 41 -6.03 -4.18 -4.24
CA THR A 41 -5.10 -4.71 -5.24
C THR A 41 -5.85 -5.15 -6.49
N GLY A 42 -5.90 -4.27 -7.49
CA GLY A 42 -6.77 -4.34 -8.67
C GLY A 42 -6.56 -5.51 -9.65
N GLY A 43 -6.51 -6.76 -9.18
CA GLY A 43 -6.63 -7.94 -10.04
C GLY A 43 -5.94 -9.24 -9.58
N GLY A 44 -5.32 -9.33 -8.40
CA GLY A 44 -4.62 -10.55 -7.99
C GLY A 44 -4.31 -10.65 -6.51
N ALA A 45 -3.99 -11.88 -6.04
CA ALA A 45 -3.51 -12.09 -4.68
C ALA A 45 -2.13 -11.43 -4.53
N VAL A 46 -2.05 -10.42 -3.66
CA VAL A 46 -0.77 -9.79 -3.31
C VAL A 46 -0.10 -10.51 -2.15
N ASP A 47 1.17 -10.85 -2.33
CA ASP A 47 2.03 -11.37 -1.27
C ASP A 47 2.52 -10.19 -0.40
N LEU A 48 1.65 -9.75 0.51
CA LEU A 48 1.95 -8.66 1.46
C LEU A 48 2.99 -9.14 2.48
N ARG A 49 4.15 -8.49 2.46
CA ARG A 49 5.25 -8.77 3.40
C ARG A 49 5.72 -7.49 4.07
N VAL A 50 5.93 -7.58 5.37
CA VAL A 50 6.66 -6.56 6.13
C VAL A 50 8.12 -6.98 6.19
N ALA A 51 9.01 -6.20 5.57
CA ALA A 51 10.44 -6.45 5.55
C ALA A 51 11.21 -5.20 5.98
N HIS A 52 12.18 -5.39 6.87
CA HIS A 52 13.08 -4.32 7.29
C HIS A 52 14.13 -4.03 6.21
N VAL A 53 14.26 -2.75 5.83
CA VAL A 53 15.35 -2.26 4.97
C VAL A 53 16.30 -1.44 5.85
N PRO A 54 17.54 -1.91 6.11
CA PRO A 54 18.49 -1.18 6.93
C PRO A 54 18.83 0.20 6.37
N ALA A 55 19.16 1.14 7.26
CA ALA A 55 19.68 2.45 6.88
C ALA A 55 20.96 2.31 6.03
N LYS A 56 21.12 3.21 5.06
CA LYS A 56 22.26 3.27 4.15
C LYS A 56 22.74 4.71 4.01
N ASP A 57 24.04 4.85 3.80
CA ASP A 57 24.62 6.11 3.38
C ASP A 57 24.45 6.28 1.87
N HIS A 58 24.11 7.50 1.44
CA HIS A 58 23.91 7.85 0.05
C HIS A 58 24.79 9.05 -0.31
N ALA A 59 25.60 8.92 -1.36
CA ALA A 59 26.37 10.04 -1.89
C ALA A 59 25.45 11.14 -2.45
N PRO A 60 25.90 12.40 -2.52
CA PRO A 60 25.17 13.43 -3.25
C PRO A 60 24.85 12.98 -4.69
N ASN A 61 23.61 13.19 -5.12
CA ASN A 61 23.09 12.77 -6.43
C ASN A 61 23.05 11.25 -6.67
N ALA A 62 23.10 10.42 -5.62
CA ALA A 62 22.92 8.97 -5.78
C ALA A 62 21.52 8.65 -6.32
N SER A 63 21.47 7.74 -7.30
CA SER A 63 20.22 7.19 -7.84
C SER A 63 19.77 5.97 -7.03
N ARG A 64 18.46 5.68 -7.06
CA ARG A 64 17.89 4.41 -6.56
C ARG A 64 17.25 3.63 -7.70
N PRO A 65 17.26 2.29 -7.66
CA PRO A 65 16.47 1.50 -8.59
C PRO A 65 14.97 1.78 -8.41
N VAL A 66 14.24 1.77 -9.52
CA VAL A 66 12.77 1.76 -9.56
C VAL A 66 12.36 0.36 -9.99
N TYR A 67 11.59 -0.33 -9.16
CA TYR A 67 11.16 -1.70 -9.42
C TYR A 67 9.75 -1.72 -10.00
N ASP A 68 9.47 -2.75 -10.79
CA ASP A 68 8.12 -3.02 -11.27
C ASP A 68 7.19 -3.38 -10.10
N TYR A 69 5.99 -2.80 -10.09
CA TYR A 69 4.97 -3.07 -9.09
C TYR A 69 4.13 -4.32 -9.43
N THR A 70 4.28 -4.86 -10.65
CA THR A 70 3.56 -6.04 -11.18
C THR A 70 4.43 -7.28 -11.41
N ALA A 71 5.60 -7.35 -10.77
CA ALA A 71 6.66 -8.33 -11.07
C ALA A 71 6.33 -9.83 -10.81
N GLY A 72 5.12 -10.18 -10.34
CA GLY A 72 4.72 -11.58 -10.12
C GLY A 72 5.42 -12.24 -8.93
N TYR A 73 5.71 -13.55 -9.01
CA TYR A 73 6.46 -14.29 -8.00
C TYR A 73 7.80 -14.80 -8.56
N PRO A 74 8.93 -14.59 -7.85
CA PRO A 74 9.06 -13.76 -6.64
C PRO A 74 8.93 -12.26 -6.98
N ARG A 75 8.21 -11.50 -6.14
CA ARG A 75 7.89 -10.07 -6.38
C ARG A 75 9.13 -9.19 -6.59
N LEU A 76 10.15 -9.39 -5.77
CA LEU A 76 11.40 -8.64 -5.87
C LEU A 76 12.52 -9.44 -5.24
N VAL A 77 13.56 -9.69 -6.03
CA VAL A 77 14.85 -10.21 -5.57
C VAL A 77 15.88 -9.11 -5.77
N ALA A 78 16.48 -8.63 -4.68
CA ALA A 78 17.38 -7.49 -4.67
C ALA A 78 18.33 -7.57 -3.47
N HIS A 79 19.63 -7.33 -3.70
CA HIS A 79 20.61 -7.23 -2.61
C HIS A 79 20.55 -5.87 -1.91
N GLU A 80 19.97 -4.87 -2.56
CA GLU A 80 19.94 -3.48 -2.12
C GLU A 80 18.90 -3.22 -1.02
N ARG A 81 17.97 -4.15 -0.76
CA ARG A 81 16.89 -3.95 0.23
C ARG A 81 17.04 -4.79 1.51
N GLY A 82 18.14 -5.53 1.64
CA GLY A 82 18.46 -6.34 2.81
C GLY A 82 18.13 -7.83 2.65
N PRO A 83 18.41 -8.65 3.68
CA PRO A 83 18.38 -10.11 3.58
C PRO A 83 17.03 -10.69 3.16
N HIS A 84 15.92 -10.04 3.51
CA HIS A 84 14.57 -10.48 3.15
C HIS A 84 14.26 -10.42 1.65
N TYR A 85 15.15 -9.80 0.86
CA TYR A 85 15.04 -9.67 -0.60
C TYR A 85 16.13 -10.46 -1.33
N ALA A 86 17.04 -11.15 -0.62
CA ALA A 86 18.08 -11.95 -1.26
C ALA A 86 17.48 -13.19 -1.97
N PRO A 87 18.14 -13.72 -3.01
CA PRO A 87 17.75 -15.01 -3.58
C PRO A 87 17.73 -16.09 -2.51
N THR A 88 16.71 -16.96 -2.52
CA THR A 88 16.70 -18.21 -1.76
C THR A 88 17.19 -19.32 -2.68
N GLU A 89 18.12 -20.15 -2.18
CA GLU A 89 18.62 -21.34 -2.89
C GLU A 89 17.54 -22.40 -3.13
#